data_AF-A0A6P8WLI6-F1
#
_entry.id   AF-A0A6P8WLI6-F1
#
_cell.length_a   1.000
_cell.length_b   1.000
_cell.length_c   1.000
_cell.angle_alpha   90.00
_cell.angle_beta   90.00
_cell.angle_gamma   90.00
#
_symmetry.space_group_name_H-M   'P 1'
#
loop_
_entity.id
_entity.type
_entity.pdbx_description
1 polymer ?
#
loop_
_entity_poly.entity_id
_entity_poly.type
_entity_poly.pdbx_seq_one_letter_code
_entity_poly.pdbx_strand_id
1 'polypeptide(L)'
;MLRHKTMLLIRKYLILLFAIILTFIWLNHRNITNNEDDELVHLPSVAITTTTEISALQRQQRLRKLVQKYRSFLTNKDWDQKKTAITSQETTRKFNFGIQPKVTFSPDITKSRYFVNSEKCKIPYTDPFSREALEIYTPFKLKLCSNESAIFELTYDGNSKHYMLHINEKTLRRVSPRSRVVCNFRTVSQGGNIYSERTYFTHSQKLPRNISGIITECHDATEKSKIVQQDAFPLVQFQMQMQNKTTSTEINSKRRQPSVILLGIDSMSRMNFRRTMPRTAEFVSQRGWFEMEGYNKVADNTLRNLLPILLGQTVEQYPRKCGQNEVECIEKFPWIWKDYKRAGYTIALAEDMADSGVLFTNNKNGYFPGLVDHSLHALLLRMEQAMKTYVRFGYNYCIGRRLTISYVYDFCQQLISRYMEESHQPTFGYFWSSTFTHDYNFGAASLDAKFEQYLQQFKAHNLFEHAIVILYSDHGARFGELLNLSDSFLEERLPMLHIYLPPWFRHKYPKYSQALYLNRNRLSSNFDLHNTLRHILQLNATLPTDLAPLVSCPNSQSLLHTLPRNAAVRMPASRSIGALARSSLPKA
;
A
#
# COMPACT_ATOMS: atom_id res chain seq x y z
N MET A 1 -9.93 -52.60 -41.20
CA MET A 1 -8.91 -53.22 -40.31
C MET A 1 -7.68 -52.31 -40.19
N LEU A 2 -7.85 -51.08 -39.66
CA LEU A 2 -6.78 -50.06 -39.62
C LEU A 2 -6.75 -49.42 -38.22
N ARG A 3 -6.45 -50.19 -37.17
CA ARG A 3 -6.63 -49.66 -35.80
C ARG A 3 -5.60 -50.02 -34.74
N HIS A 4 -4.56 -50.80 -35.07
CA HIS A 4 -3.53 -51.13 -34.09
C HIS A 4 -2.18 -50.46 -34.35
N LYS A 5 -1.72 -50.40 -35.62
CA LYS A 5 -0.43 -49.80 -35.99
C LYS A 5 -0.39 -48.28 -35.78
N THR A 6 -1.48 -47.57 -36.05
CA THR A 6 -1.58 -46.10 -35.89
C THR A 6 -1.58 -45.67 -34.42
N MET A 7 -2.24 -46.45 -33.54
CA MET A 7 -2.24 -46.21 -32.08
C MET A 7 -0.85 -46.43 -31.46
N LEU A 8 -0.10 -47.42 -31.95
CA LEU A 8 1.28 -47.67 -31.51
C LEU A 8 2.23 -46.55 -31.98
N LEU A 9 2.01 -46.00 -33.17
CA LEU A 9 2.75 -44.82 -33.65
C LEU A 9 2.50 -43.61 -32.75
N ILE A 10 1.23 -43.28 -32.47
CA ILE A 10 0.87 -42.13 -31.62
C ILE A 10 1.47 -42.26 -30.22
N ARG A 11 1.44 -43.47 -29.64
CA ARG A 11 2.03 -43.73 -28.33
C ARG A 11 3.56 -43.55 -28.33
N LYS A 12 4.24 -43.97 -29.41
CA LYS A 12 5.68 -43.70 -29.59
C LYS A 12 5.99 -42.21 -29.69
N TYR A 13 5.19 -41.44 -30.44
CA TYR A 13 5.39 -39.98 -30.57
C TYR A 13 5.10 -39.23 -29.26
N LEU A 14 4.10 -39.66 -28.47
CA LEU A 14 3.83 -39.09 -27.15
C LEU A 14 4.97 -39.34 -26.17
N ILE A 15 5.58 -40.53 -26.20
CA ILE A 15 6.74 -40.86 -25.36
C ILE A 15 7.96 -40.03 -25.78
N LEU A 16 8.20 -39.87 -27.09
CA LEU A 16 9.26 -39.00 -27.61
C LEU A 16 9.05 -37.53 -27.23
N LEU A 17 7.82 -37.02 -27.32
CA LEU A 17 7.48 -35.66 -26.91
C LEU A 17 7.73 -35.46 -25.41
N PHE A 18 7.32 -36.41 -24.56
CA PHE A 18 7.57 -36.35 -23.12
C PHE A 18 9.06 -36.39 -22.79
N ALA A 19 9.82 -37.23 -23.49
CA ALA A 19 11.27 -37.29 -23.34
C ALA A 19 11.90 -35.94 -23.70
N ILE A 20 11.54 -35.33 -24.83
CA ILE A 20 12.06 -34.01 -25.25
C ILE A 20 11.71 -32.91 -24.23
N ILE A 21 10.49 -32.91 -23.69
CA ILE A 21 10.07 -31.94 -22.67
C ILE A 21 10.88 -32.13 -21.38
N LEU A 22 11.10 -33.37 -20.93
CA LEU A 22 11.93 -33.65 -19.76
C LEU A 22 13.39 -33.25 -19.97
N THR A 23 13.95 -33.46 -21.18
CA THR A 23 15.29 -32.98 -21.53
C THR A 23 15.34 -31.46 -21.54
N PHE A 24 14.30 -30.77 -22.01
CA PHE A 24 14.20 -29.31 -21.97
C PHE A 24 14.12 -28.79 -20.53
N ILE A 25 13.32 -29.42 -19.67
CA ILE A 25 13.22 -29.09 -18.25
C ILE A 25 14.58 -29.32 -17.56
N TRP A 26 15.24 -30.44 -17.84
CA TRP A 26 16.55 -30.76 -17.27
C TRP A 26 17.65 -29.81 -17.77
N LEU A 27 17.68 -29.46 -19.06
CA LEU A 27 18.60 -28.47 -19.61
C LEU A 27 18.35 -27.08 -19.02
N ASN A 28 17.08 -26.68 -18.85
CA ASN A 28 16.73 -25.39 -18.25
C ASN A 28 17.08 -25.36 -16.74
N HIS A 29 16.90 -26.47 -16.04
CA HIS A 29 17.33 -26.59 -14.64
C HIS A 29 18.86 -26.58 -14.50
N ARG A 30 19.59 -27.25 -15.40
CA ARG A 30 21.07 -27.28 -15.41
C ARG A 30 21.67 -25.93 -15.81
N ASN A 31 20.99 -25.17 -16.67
CA ASN A 31 21.42 -23.82 -17.04
C ASN A 31 21.24 -22.80 -15.89
N ILE A 32 20.31 -23.08 -14.95
CA ILE A 32 20.15 -22.31 -13.71
C ILE A 32 21.30 -22.62 -12.73
N THR A 33 21.77 -23.86 -12.66
CA THR A 33 22.87 -24.25 -11.75
C THR A 33 24.26 -23.92 -12.28
N ASN A 34 24.43 -23.74 -13.59
CA ASN A 34 25.74 -23.44 -14.20
C ASN A 34 26.07 -21.94 -14.30
N ASN A 35 25.19 -21.04 -13.82
CA ASN A 35 25.43 -19.60 -13.76
C ASN A 35 25.96 -19.13 -12.38
N GLU A 36 26.39 -20.04 -11.52
CA GLU A 36 27.02 -19.73 -10.23
C GLU A 36 28.57 -19.79 -10.22
N ASP A 37 29.22 -19.92 -11.38
CA ASP A 37 30.69 -19.87 -11.45
C ASP A 37 31.22 -18.76 -12.38
N ASP A 38 32.30 -18.12 -11.91
CA ASP A 38 33.14 -17.03 -12.44
C ASP A 38 32.61 -15.58 -12.25
N GLU A 39 33.27 -14.66 -11.54
CA GLU A 39 34.70 -14.43 -11.31
C GLU A 39 34.94 -13.83 -9.90
N LEU A 40 35.83 -14.45 -9.11
CA LEU A 40 36.33 -13.90 -7.84
C LEU A 40 37.24 -12.69 -8.09
N VAL A 41 36.75 -11.49 -7.76
CA VAL A 41 37.63 -10.35 -7.48
C VAL A 41 38.14 -10.48 -6.03
N HIS A 42 39.42 -10.79 -5.88
CA HIS A 42 40.13 -10.87 -4.61
C HIS A 42 39.97 -9.57 -3.78
N LEU A 43 39.37 -9.68 -2.60
CA LEU A 43 39.44 -8.71 -1.51
C LEU A 43 40.07 -9.39 -0.29
N PRO A 44 40.86 -8.65 0.53
CA PRO A 44 41.74 -9.26 1.52
C PRO A 44 40.98 -9.98 2.64
N SER A 45 41.56 -11.09 3.07
CA SER A 45 41.06 -11.98 4.11
C SER A 45 40.89 -11.27 5.46
N VAL A 46 39.65 -10.93 5.79
CA VAL A 46 39.25 -10.69 7.18
C VAL A 46 38.82 -12.02 7.77
N ALA A 47 39.49 -12.41 8.86
CA ALA A 47 39.30 -13.66 9.57
C ALA A 47 37.81 -13.97 9.80
N ILE A 48 37.41 -15.18 9.41
CA ILE A 48 36.10 -15.76 9.69
C ILE A 48 36.02 -16.02 11.19
N THR A 49 35.48 -15.07 11.95
CA THR A 49 34.79 -15.40 13.19
C THR A 49 33.45 -16.02 12.82
N THR A 50 33.33 -17.31 13.10
CA THR A 50 32.11 -18.10 13.10
C THR A 50 30.96 -17.30 13.72
N THR A 51 29.94 -16.98 12.92
CA THR A 51 28.76 -16.29 13.40
C THR A 51 27.92 -17.28 14.21
N THR A 52 27.86 -16.98 15.49
CA THR A 52 27.10 -17.67 16.53
C THR A 52 25.61 -17.72 16.19
N GLU A 53 25.02 -18.91 16.37
CA GLU A 53 23.58 -19.07 16.55
C GLU A 53 23.07 -18.04 17.56
N ILE A 54 22.14 -17.20 17.15
CA ILE A 54 21.45 -16.30 18.09
C ILE A 54 20.68 -17.20 19.05
N SER A 55 21.13 -17.27 20.30
CA SER A 55 20.53 -18.15 21.30
C SER A 55 19.02 -17.89 21.43
N ALA A 56 18.23 -18.96 21.59
CA ALA A 56 16.80 -18.88 21.80
C ALA A 56 16.41 -17.87 22.91
N LEU A 57 17.31 -17.67 23.88
CA LEU A 57 17.19 -16.70 24.97
C LEU A 57 17.22 -15.25 24.48
N GLN A 58 18.12 -14.88 23.55
CA GLN A 58 18.16 -13.53 22.97
C GLN A 58 16.91 -13.24 22.13
N ARG A 59 16.42 -14.24 21.39
CA ARG A 59 15.13 -14.16 20.67
C ARG A 59 13.98 -13.93 21.66
N GLN A 60 13.92 -14.71 22.74
CA GLN A 60 12.91 -14.58 23.79
C GLN A 60 12.95 -13.23 24.52
N GLN A 61 14.13 -12.69 24.79
CA GLN A 61 14.28 -11.36 25.41
C GLN A 61 13.80 -10.24 24.49
N ARG A 62 14.10 -10.31 23.19
CA ARG A 62 13.60 -9.34 22.20
C ARG A 62 12.08 -9.41 22.05
N LEU A 63 11.52 -10.61 22.05
CA LEU A 63 10.07 -10.85 22.05
C LEU A 63 9.39 -10.28 23.30
N ARG A 64 9.97 -10.49 24.50
CA ARG A 64 9.44 -9.91 25.75
C ARG A 64 9.42 -8.38 25.72
N LYS A 65 10.47 -7.74 25.19
CA LYS A 65 10.52 -6.27 25.04
C LYS A 65 9.44 -5.76 24.07
N LEU A 66 9.23 -6.44 22.94
CA LEU A 66 8.17 -6.10 21.97
C LEU A 66 6.78 -6.22 22.61
N VAL A 67 6.49 -7.35 23.27
CA VAL A 67 5.21 -7.59 23.94
C VAL A 67 4.98 -6.59 25.08
N GLN A 68 6.00 -6.27 25.88
CA GLN A 68 5.90 -5.32 26.99
C GLN A 68 5.68 -3.88 26.50
N LYS A 69 6.41 -3.44 25.47
CA LYS A 69 6.20 -2.12 24.84
C LYS A 69 4.76 -2.00 24.31
N TYR A 70 4.25 -3.05 23.68
CA TYR A 70 2.90 -3.04 23.13
C TYR A 70 1.79 -3.14 24.20
N ARG A 71 1.96 -3.97 25.24
CA ARG A 71 0.98 -4.08 26.34
C ARG A 71 0.84 -2.78 27.12
N SER A 72 1.95 -2.11 27.42
CA SER A 72 1.93 -0.79 28.09
C SER A 72 1.26 0.29 27.24
N PHE A 73 1.38 0.20 25.91
CA PHE A 73 0.67 1.09 25.00
C PHE A 73 -0.85 0.87 25.01
N LEU A 74 -1.31 -0.38 24.95
CA LEU A 74 -2.75 -0.71 24.96
C LEU A 74 -3.44 -0.23 26.25
N THR A 75 -2.77 -0.31 27.39
CA THR A 75 -3.33 0.14 28.68
C THR A 75 -3.52 1.65 28.76
N ASN A 76 -2.69 2.45 28.08
CA ASN A 76 -2.84 3.90 28.05
C ASN A 76 -3.97 4.36 27.10
N LYS A 77 -4.22 3.61 26.02
CA LYS A 77 -5.27 3.91 25.01
C LYS A 77 -6.69 3.90 25.57
N ASP A 78 -7.01 2.92 26.42
CA ASP A 78 -8.33 2.80 27.04
C ASP A 78 -8.64 3.98 27.98
N TRP A 79 -7.60 4.62 28.54
CA TRP A 79 -7.76 5.71 29.49
C TRP A 79 -8.05 7.07 28.81
N ASP A 80 -7.32 7.39 27.74
CA ASP A 80 -7.48 8.66 27.01
C ASP A 80 -8.77 8.73 26.16
N GLN A 81 -9.21 7.59 25.62
CA GLN A 81 -10.48 7.51 24.88
C GLN A 81 -11.69 7.61 25.82
N LYS A 82 -11.62 7.02 27.03
CA LYS A 82 -12.69 7.15 28.04
C LYS A 82 -12.86 8.59 28.52
N LYS A 83 -11.76 9.31 28.79
CA LYS A 83 -11.82 10.72 29.21
C LYS A 83 -12.56 11.60 28.22
N THR A 84 -12.33 11.41 26.92
CA THR A 84 -12.95 12.23 25.86
C THR A 84 -14.45 11.91 25.65
N ALA A 85 -14.87 10.66 25.93
CA ALA A 85 -16.29 10.30 25.93
C ALA A 85 -17.05 10.83 27.17
N ILE A 86 -16.33 11.04 28.28
CA ILE A 86 -16.90 11.58 29.53
C ILE A 86 -16.96 13.12 29.51
N THR A 87 -16.11 13.80 28.72
CA THR A 87 -16.10 15.29 28.67
C THR A 87 -17.27 15.94 27.92
N SER A 88 -18.30 15.18 27.51
CA SER A 88 -19.52 15.73 26.90
C SER A 88 -20.77 15.67 27.78
N GLN A 89 -20.65 15.24 29.05
CA GLN A 89 -21.72 15.36 30.05
C GLN A 89 -21.12 15.54 31.45
N GLU A 90 -20.96 16.79 31.90
CA GLU A 90 -20.86 17.08 33.33
C GLU A 90 -21.85 18.17 33.72
N THR A 91 -23.02 17.72 34.19
CA THR A 91 -23.74 18.41 35.27
C THR A 91 -23.20 17.84 36.58
N THR A 92 -22.72 18.74 37.42
CA THR A 92 -22.08 18.50 38.73
C THR A 92 -22.87 17.57 39.66
N ARG A 93 -22.27 16.46 40.09
CA ARG A 93 -22.49 15.88 41.44
C ARG A 93 -21.18 15.34 42.01
N LYS A 94 -20.78 15.91 43.15
CA LYS A 94 -19.64 15.52 43.98
C LYS A 94 -19.81 14.08 44.48
N PHE A 95 -18.77 13.26 44.38
CA PHE A 95 -18.64 12.03 45.16
C PHE A 95 -17.21 11.89 45.72
N ASN A 96 -17.15 11.63 47.02
CA ASN A 96 -15.95 11.56 47.85
C ASN A 96 -15.08 10.33 47.51
N PHE A 97 -13.77 10.52 47.50
CA PHE A 97 -12.77 9.45 47.42
C PHE A 97 -12.67 8.69 48.75
N GLY A 98 -13.09 7.42 48.74
CA GLY A 98 -12.79 6.44 49.78
C GLY A 98 -11.62 5.54 49.38
N ILE A 99 -10.77 5.24 50.35
CA ILE A 99 -9.50 4.51 50.27
C ILE A 99 -9.67 3.07 49.76
N GLN A 100 -8.81 2.64 48.84
CA GLN A 100 -8.77 1.29 48.24
C GLN A 100 -8.27 0.22 49.23
N PRO A 101 -8.90 -0.97 49.34
CA PRO A 101 -8.24 -2.15 49.88
C PRO A 101 -7.48 -2.91 48.78
N LYS A 102 -6.30 -3.44 49.14
CA LYS A 102 -5.43 -4.28 48.32
C LYS A 102 -6.22 -5.45 47.69
N VAL A 103 -6.29 -5.47 46.36
CA VAL A 103 -6.84 -6.61 45.61
C VAL A 103 -5.74 -7.66 45.42
N THR A 104 -5.88 -8.78 46.12
CA THR A 104 -5.18 -10.04 45.84
C THR A 104 -5.64 -10.60 44.50
N PHE A 105 -4.71 -10.84 43.57
CA PHE A 105 -4.98 -11.49 42.30
C PHE A 105 -5.31 -12.97 42.51
N SER A 106 -6.58 -13.32 42.37
CA SER A 106 -7.00 -14.69 42.05
C SER A 106 -7.03 -14.84 40.52
N PRO A 107 -6.60 -15.97 39.93
CA PRO A 107 -6.64 -16.17 38.49
C PRO A 107 -8.09 -16.39 38.06
N ASP A 108 -8.80 -15.31 37.79
CA ASP A 108 -10.19 -15.37 37.34
C ASP A 108 -10.25 -15.92 35.91
N ILE A 109 -11.18 -16.86 35.72
CA ILE A 109 -11.45 -17.62 34.50
C ILE A 109 -11.59 -16.64 33.32
N THR A 110 -10.72 -16.78 32.32
CA THR A 110 -10.56 -15.81 31.22
C THR A 110 -11.88 -15.59 30.49
N LYS A 111 -12.54 -14.44 30.71
CA LYS A 111 -13.64 -13.98 29.85
C LYS A 111 -13.16 -13.92 28.40
N SER A 112 -13.78 -14.70 27.52
CA SER A 112 -13.47 -14.70 26.08
C SER A 112 -13.55 -13.29 25.51
N ARG A 113 -12.43 -12.80 24.96
CA ARG A 113 -12.33 -11.46 24.35
C ARG A 113 -12.71 -11.54 22.86
N TYR A 114 -13.32 -10.48 22.33
CA TYR A 114 -13.82 -10.41 20.94
C TYR A 114 -13.46 -9.06 20.30
N PHE A 115 -13.16 -9.05 19.00
CA PHE A 115 -13.10 -7.84 18.18
C PHE A 115 -14.51 -7.33 17.84
N VAL A 116 -15.42 -8.26 17.55
CA VAL A 116 -16.85 -7.99 17.32
C VAL A 116 -17.63 -8.98 18.18
N ASN A 117 -18.51 -8.47 19.04
CA ASN A 117 -19.38 -9.28 19.88
C ASN A 117 -20.83 -8.82 19.75
N SER A 118 -21.57 -9.49 18.88
CA SER A 118 -23.00 -9.30 18.67
C SER A 118 -23.71 -10.65 18.64
N GLU A 119 -25.04 -10.63 18.65
CA GLU A 119 -25.85 -11.85 18.61
C GLU A 119 -25.64 -12.64 17.31
N LYS A 120 -25.48 -11.93 16.17
CA LYS A 120 -25.37 -12.54 14.85
C LYS A 120 -23.93 -12.69 14.32
N CYS A 121 -22.97 -12.00 14.93
CA CYS A 121 -21.57 -12.02 14.52
C CYS A 121 -20.66 -11.96 15.75
N LYS A 122 -19.78 -12.95 15.86
CA LYS A 122 -18.74 -13.03 16.89
C LYS A 122 -17.40 -13.23 16.19
N ILE A 123 -16.54 -12.22 16.25
CA ILE A 123 -15.15 -12.31 15.79
C ILE A 123 -14.29 -12.38 17.06
N PRO A 124 -13.72 -13.54 17.41
CA PRO A 124 -12.92 -13.66 18.61
C PRO A 124 -11.66 -12.79 18.49
N TYR A 125 -11.15 -12.35 19.64
CA TYR A 125 -9.90 -11.60 19.68
C TYR A 125 -8.74 -12.56 19.40
N THR A 126 -7.86 -12.14 18.49
CA THR A 126 -6.59 -12.81 18.22
C THR A 126 -5.45 -11.99 18.80
N ASP A 127 -4.58 -12.62 19.59
CA ASP A 127 -3.36 -11.96 20.08
C ASP A 127 -2.30 -11.90 18.96
N PRO A 128 -1.95 -10.70 18.44
CA PRO A 128 -0.90 -10.55 17.43
C PRO A 128 0.49 -11.02 17.89
N PHE A 129 0.66 -11.35 19.17
CA PHE A 129 1.90 -11.84 19.74
C PHE A 129 1.72 -13.18 20.48
N SER A 130 0.75 -13.99 20.03
CA SER A 130 0.59 -15.37 20.51
C SER A 130 1.89 -16.16 20.39
N ARG A 131 2.07 -17.16 21.25
CA ARG A 131 3.29 -17.99 21.29
C ARG A 131 3.57 -18.62 19.92
N GLU A 132 2.59 -19.29 19.32
CA GLU A 132 2.70 -19.93 17.99
C GLU A 132 3.20 -18.93 16.94
N ALA A 133 2.63 -17.73 16.96
CA ALA A 133 2.89 -16.75 15.94
C ALA A 133 4.22 -16.00 16.15
N LEU A 134 4.77 -16.00 17.38
CA LEU A 134 6.14 -15.57 17.66
C LEU A 134 7.20 -16.65 17.35
N GLU A 135 6.84 -17.93 17.45
CA GLU A 135 7.73 -19.05 17.12
C GLU A 135 8.09 -19.06 15.63
N ILE A 136 7.13 -18.75 14.75
CA ILE A 136 7.37 -18.62 13.30
C ILE A 136 7.89 -17.24 12.89
N TYR A 137 7.79 -16.21 13.73
CA TYR A 137 8.14 -14.85 13.34
C TYR A 137 9.64 -14.69 13.05
N THR A 138 9.96 -14.42 11.79
CA THR A 138 11.32 -14.21 11.27
C THR A 138 11.41 -12.85 10.55
N PRO A 139 11.73 -11.75 11.26
CA PRO A 139 11.73 -10.42 10.65
C PRO A 139 12.88 -10.23 9.67
N PHE A 140 12.56 -9.73 8.47
CA PHE A 140 13.57 -9.33 7.49
C PHE A 140 14.19 -7.98 7.84
N LYS A 141 15.49 -7.82 7.52
CA LYS A 141 16.17 -6.52 7.58
C LYS A 141 16.02 -5.76 6.26
N LEU A 142 15.91 -4.44 6.35
CA LEU A 142 15.94 -3.57 5.17
C LEU A 142 17.32 -3.66 4.51
N LYS A 143 17.35 -3.85 3.19
CA LYS A 143 18.57 -3.77 2.39
C LYS A 143 18.51 -2.44 1.63
N LEU A 144 19.52 -1.60 1.74
CA LEU A 144 19.58 -0.36 0.96
C LEU A 144 19.99 -0.68 -0.48
N CYS A 145 19.44 0.08 -1.43
CA CYS A 145 19.76 -0.07 -2.85
C CYS A 145 21.08 0.61 -3.23
N SER A 146 21.47 1.65 -2.48
CA SER A 146 22.75 2.33 -2.62
C SER A 146 23.10 3.03 -1.30
N ASN A 147 24.39 3.13 -1.00
CA ASN A 147 24.95 3.94 0.09
C ASN A 147 25.65 5.21 -0.43
N GLU A 148 25.63 5.41 -1.75
CA GLU A 148 26.34 6.51 -2.38
C GLU A 148 25.54 7.82 -2.24
N SER A 149 26.25 8.94 -2.06
CA SER A 149 25.65 10.27 -2.05
C SER A 149 25.11 10.67 -3.42
N ALA A 150 24.00 11.41 -3.44
CA ALA A 150 23.39 11.91 -4.67
C ALA A 150 24.25 13.02 -5.31
N ILE A 151 24.59 12.85 -6.58
CA ILE A 151 25.28 13.83 -7.42
C ILE A 151 24.29 14.87 -7.94
N PHE A 152 23.01 14.53 -8.03
CA PHE A 152 21.99 15.46 -8.48
C PHE A 152 20.72 15.35 -7.62
N GLU A 153 20.09 16.50 -7.42
CA GLU A 153 18.97 16.69 -6.51
C GLU A 153 17.86 17.44 -7.23
N LEU A 154 16.62 17.04 -6.94
CA LEU A 154 15.43 17.69 -7.47
C LEU A 154 14.87 18.63 -6.40
N THR A 155 14.66 19.89 -6.76
CA THR A 155 13.96 20.87 -5.92
C THR A 155 12.71 21.37 -6.65
N TYR A 156 11.75 21.87 -5.89
CA TYR A 156 10.57 22.55 -6.43
C TYR A 156 10.57 24.00 -5.95
N ASP A 157 10.53 24.93 -6.90
CA ASP A 157 10.34 26.34 -6.60
C ASP A 157 8.85 26.67 -6.58
N GLY A 158 8.31 26.93 -5.40
CA GLY A 158 6.90 27.28 -5.19
C GLY A 158 6.48 28.59 -5.86
N ASN A 159 7.40 29.54 -6.05
CA ASN A 159 7.10 30.83 -6.68
C ASN A 159 6.93 30.66 -8.18
N SER A 160 7.93 30.08 -8.85
CA SER A 160 7.84 29.84 -10.29
C SER A 160 6.98 28.63 -10.65
N LYS A 161 6.61 27.80 -9.66
CA LYS A 161 5.89 26.52 -9.82
C LYS A 161 6.58 25.58 -10.80
N HIS A 162 7.90 25.44 -10.70
CA HIS A 162 8.70 24.55 -11.54
C HIS A 162 9.64 23.68 -10.71
N TYR A 163 9.93 22.49 -11.25
CA TYR A 163 11.03 21.68 -10.76
C TYR A 163 12.36 22.15 -11.35
N MET A 164 13.37 22.16 -10.50
CA MET A 164 14.76 22.38 -10.87
C MET A 164 15.60 21.15 -10.52
N LEU A 165 16.36 20.68 -11.49
CA LEU A 165 17.35 19.63 -11.31
C LEU A 165 18.71 20.28 -11.11
N HIS A 166 19.39 19.97 -10.01
CA HIS A 166 20.68 20.55 -9.65
C HIS A 166 21.76 19.49 -9.58
N ILE A 167 23.00 19.85 -9.91
CA ILE A 167 24.19 19.06 -9.62
C ILE A 167 24.77 19.51 -8.30
N ASN A 168 24.90 18.57 -7.37
CA ASN A 168 25.64 18.73 -6.13
C ASN A 168 27.14 18.61 -6.43
N GLU A 169 27.77 19.72 -6.81
CA GLU A 169 29.19 19.76 -7.19
C GLU A 169 30.14 19.25 -6.10
N LYS A 170 29.78 19.44 -4.84
CA LYS A 170 30.58 18.96 -3.70
C LYS A 170 30.59 17.44 -3.67
N THR A 171 29.43 16.82 -3.88
CA THR A 171 29.31 15.36 -3.99
C THR A 171 29.98 14.86 -5.27
N LEU A 172 29.77 15.53 -6.41
CA LEU A 172 30.38 15.15 -7.67
C LEU A 172 31.92 15.09 -7.59
N ARG A 173 32.56 16.12 -7.03
CA ARG A 173 34.02 16.15 -6.82
C ARG A 173 34.51 15.06 -5.89
N ARG A 174 33.69 14.61 -4.93
CA ARG A 174 34.03 13.50 -4.03
C ARG A 174 33.91 12.14 -4.72
N VAL A 175 32.86 11.93 -5.50
CA VAL A 175 32.58 10.66 -6.18
C VAL A 175 33.49 10.45 -7.39
N SER A 176 33.81 11.52 -8.11
CA SER A 176 34.67 11.46 -9.30
C SER A 176 35.66 12.63 -9.34
N PRO A 177 36.74 12.60 -8.52
CA PRO A 177 37.69 13.71 -8.39
C PRO A 177 38.58 13.93 -9.62
N ARG A 178 38.80 12.89 -10.43
CA ARG A 178 39.79 12.90 -11.53
C ARG A 178 39.17 12.84 -12.92
N SER A 179 37.88 12.51 -13.05
CA SER A 179 37.21 12.45 -14.34
C SER A 179 36.39 13.69 -14.58
N ARG A 180 36.40 14.18 -15.82
CA ARG A 180 35.37 15.09 -16.30
C ARG A 180 34.06 14.31 -16.41
N VAL A 181 33.00 14.77 -15.74
CA VAL A 181 31.69 14.10 -15.74
C VAL A 181 30.71 14.92 -16.55
N VAL A 182 29.89 14.23 -17.35
CA VAL A 182 28.82 14.83 -18.16
C VAL A 182 27.48 14.27 -17.69
N CYS A 183 26.54 15.16 -17.40
CA CYS A 183 25.20 14.80 -16.92
C CYS A 183 24.13 15.13 -17.96
N ASN A 184 23.14 14.26 -18.05
CA ASN A 184 21.98 14.40 -18.92
C ASN A 184 20.73 13.82 -18.27
N PHE A 185 19.55 14.20 -18.77
CA PHE A 185 18.31 13.54 -18.42
C PHE A 185 17.47 13.24 -19.66
N ARG A 186 16.64 12.22 -19.53
CA ARG A 186 15.57 11.85 -20.47
C ARG A 186 14.24 12.13 -19.79
N THR A 187 13.29 12.68 -20.53
CA THR A 187 11.97 13.01 -19.97
C THR A 187 10.96 11.91 -20.30
N VAL A 188 10.02 11.70 -19.39
CA VAL A 188 8.92 10.73 -19.53
C VAL A 188 7.59 11.48 -19.52
N SER A 189 6.83 11.35 -20.61
CA SER A 189 5.46 11.86 -20.69
C SER A 189 4.47 10.98 -19.92
N GLN A 190 3.29 11.52 -19.61
CA GLN A 190 2.18 10.69 -19.06
C GLN A 190 1.76 9.56 -19.99
N GLY A 191 1.96 9.74 -21.30
CA GLY A 191 1.74 8.71 -22.33
C GLY A 191 2.69 7.52 -22.24
N GLY A 192 3.62 7.52 -21.27
CA GLY A 192 4.69 6.55 -21.16
C GLY A 192 5.76 6.71 -22.22
N ASN A 193 5.65 7.61 -23.18
CA ASN A 193 6.72 7.81 -24.17
C ASN A 193 7.91 8.50 -23.52
N ILE A 194 9.09 7.88 -23.64
CA ILE A 194 10.37 8.56 -23.38
C ILE A 194 10.59 9.51 -24.55
N TYR A 195 10.73 10.80 -24.28
CA TYR A 195 11.34 11.69 -25.28
C TYR A 195 12.82 11.32 -25.35
N SER A 196 13.23 10.73 -26.47
CA SER A 196 14.52 10.07 -26.63
C SER A 196 15.72 11.02 -26.57
N GLU A 197 15.50 12.32 -26.80
CA GLU A 197 16.57 13.31 -26.77
C GLU A 197 17.09 13.52 -25.34
N ARG A 198 18.38 13.22 -25.18
CA ARG A 198 19.11 13.52 -23.94
C ARG A 198 19.33 15.03 -23.86
N THR A 199 18.83 15.62 -22.78
CA THR A 199 19.13 17.02 -22.48
C THR A 199 20.30 17.08 -21.51
N TYR A 200 21.42 17.64 -21.96
CA TYR A 200 22.64 17.81 -21.17
C TYR A 200 22.59 19.08 -20.32
N PHE A 201 23.18 19.04 -19.13
CA PHE A 201 23.21 20.17 -18.21
C PHE A 201 24.47 20.13 -17.33
N THR A 202 24.91 21.29 -16.82
CA THR A 202 26.19 21.44 -16.10
C THR A 202 26.08 21.87 -14.64
N HIS A 203 25.04 22.63 -14.28
CA HIS A 203 24.85 23.11 -12.90
C HIS A 203 23.41 22.91 -12.44
N SER A 204 22.48 23.54 -13.14
CA SER A 204 21.06 23.47 -12.82
C SER A 204 20.23 23.58 -14.09
N GLN A 205 19.14 22.83 -14.15
CA GLN A 205 18.24 22.83 -15.28
C GLN A 205 16.80 22.96 -14.80
N LYS A 206 16.09 23.92 -15.38
CA LYS A 206 14.64 24.04 -15.24
C LYS A 206 13.96 22.96 -16.08
N LEU A 207 13.07 22.19 -15.47
CA LEU A 207 12.39 21.10 -16.14
C LEU A 207 11.13 21.58 -16.89
N PRO A 208 10.79 21.00 -18.06
CA PRO A 208 9.55 21.28 -18.78
C PRO A 208 8.30 20.99 -17.92
N ARG A 209 7.17 21.65 -18.22
CA ARG A 209 5.91 21.46 -17.46
C ARG A 209 5.07 20.26 -17.89
N ASN A 210 5.26 19.79 -19.12
CA ASN A 210 4.44 18.77 -19.76
C ASN A 210 5.01 17.34 -19.60
N ILE A 211 5.82 17.11 -18.57
CA ILE A 211 6.47 15.83 -18.30
C ILE A 211 6.07 15.31 -16.92
N SER A 212 5.96 13.99 -16.80
CA SER A 212 5.55 13.27 -15.59
C SER A 212 6.72 12.76 -14.76
N GLY A 213 7.91 12.70 -15.36
CA GLY A 213 9.10 12.18 -14.71
C GLY A 213 10.36 12.39 -15.55
N ILE A 214 11.51 12.16 -14.93
CA ILE A 214 12.81 12.16 -15.60
C ILE A 214 13.66 10.97 -15.16
N ILE A 215 14.51 10.50 -16.06
CA ILE A 215 15.60 9.57 -15.77
C ILE A 215 16.90 10.33 -16.02
N THR A 216 17.67 10.55 -14.97
CA THR A 216 18.90 11.35 -15.00
C THR A 216 20.11 10.45 -14.88
N GLU A 217 21.15 10.76 -15.64
CA GLU A 217 22.39 10.00 -15.71
C GLU A 217 23.59 10.94 -15.81
N CYS A 218 24.63 10.64 -15.04
CA CYS A 218 25.96 11.23 -15.19
C CYS A 218 26.96 10.12 -15.55
N HIS A 219 27.79 10.35 -16.56
CA HIS A 219 28.82 9.41 -17.02
C HIS A 219 30.18 10.10 -17.22
N ASP A 220 31.24 9.31 -17.36
CA ASP A 220 32.56 9.82 -17.69
C ASP A 220 32.57 10.47 -19.08
N ALA A 221 33.16 11.67 -19.22
CA ALA A 221 33.17 12.42 -20.47
C ALA A 221 33.93 11.70 -21.60
N THR A 222 34.90 10.86 -21.25
CA THR A 222 35.72 10.10 -22.20
C THR A 222 35.09 8.75 -22.54
N GLU A 223 34.38 8.15 -21.59
CA GLU A 223 33.75 6.84 -21.73
C GLU A 223 32.27 6.88 -21.32
N LYS A 224 31.37 7.03 -22.31
CA LYS A 224 29.92 7.12 -22.08
C LYS A 224 29.29 5.88 -21.43
N SER A 225 29.89 4.70 -21.62
CA SER A 225 29.46 3.44 -20.97
C SER A 225 29.71 3.46 -19.45
N LYS A 226 30.65 4.27 -18.98
CA LYS A 226 31.00 4.39 -17.56
C LYS A 226 30.05 5.35 -16.87
N ILE A 227 28.88 4.83 -16.50
CA ILE A 227 27.89 5.56 -15.71
C ILE A 227 28.44 5.76 -14.28
N VAL A 228 28.57 7.02 -13.89
CA VAL A 228 28.96 7.43 -12.52
C VAL A 228 27.74 7.33 -11.59
N GLN A 229 26.58 7.80 -12.05
CA GLN A 229 25.35 7.74 -11.28
C GLN A 229 24.12 7.85 -12.18
N GLN A 230 23.08 7.09 -11.85
CA GLN A 230 21.78 7.15 -12.51
C GLN A 230 20.67 7.11 -11.45
N ASP A 231 19.69 7.98 -11.56
CA ASP A 231 18.50 8.02 -10.68
C ASP A 231 17.30 8.57 -11.47
N ALA A 232 16.09 8.42 -10.94
CA ALA A 232 14.88 8.90 -11.56
C ALA A 232 13.99 9.65 -10.56
N PHE A 233 13.20 10.60 -11.08
CA PHE A 233 12.33 11.41 -10.25
C PHE A 233 10.94 11.50 -10.86
N PRO A 234 9.88 11.14 -10.10
CA PRO A 234 8.52 11.51 -10.47
C PRO A 234 8.33 13.02 -10.31
N LEU A 235 7.45 13.59 -11.12
CA LEU A 235 7.18 15.03 -11.16
C LEU A 235 5.67 15.28 -11.09
N VAL A 236 5.15 15.56 -9.88
CA VAL A 236 3.78 16.06 -9.72
C VAL A 236 3.78 17.55 -10.06
N GLN A 237 3.32 17.88 -11.27
CA GLN A 237 3.36 19.25 -11.78
C GLN A 237 2.01 19.94 -11.67
N PHE A 238 2.01 21.20 -11.22
CA PHE A 238 0.77 21.98 -11.19
C PHE A 238 0.27 22.27 -12.61
N GLN A 239 -0.89 21.74 -12.98
CA GLN A 239 -1.51 21.94 -14.29
C GLN A 239 -2.24 23.30 -14.33
N MET A 240 -1.72 24.26 -15.12
CA MET A 240 -2.32 25.59 -15.27
C MET A 240 -3.70 25.59 -15.94
N GLN A 241 -4.08 24.52 -16.66
CA GLN A 241 -5.37 24.44 -17.36
C GLN A 241 -6.59 24.49 -16.43
N MET A 242 -6.42 24.37 -15.11
CA MET A 242 -7.53 24.48 -14.14
C MET A 242 -7.94 25.93 -13.81
N GLN A 243 -7.18 26.95 -14.26
CA GLN A 243 -7.58 28.35 -14.07
C GLN A 243 -8.68 28.83 -15.03
N ASN A 244 -8.92 28.16 -16.16
CA ASN A 244 -9.94 28.59 -17.14
C ASN A 244 -11.31 27.89 -16.97
N LYS A 245 -11.49 27.01 -15.98
CA LYS A 245 -12.76 26.33 -15.68
C LYS A 245 -13.54 26.99 -14.51
N THR A 246 -13.09 28.13 -14.02
CA THR A 246 -13.67 28.82 -12.86
C THR A 246 -14.94 29.63 -13.14
N THR A 247 -15.49 29.62 -14.35
CA THR A 247 -16.76 30.33 -14.63
C THR A 247 -18.02 29.54 -14.26
N SER A 248 -17.94 28.27 -13.83
CA SER A 248 -19.12 27.46 -13.47
C SER A 248 -19.15 26.90 -12.03
N THR A 249 -18.16 27.24 -11.19
CA THR A 249 -18.01 26.67 -9.82
C THR A 249 -18.36 27.62 -8.68
N GLU A 250 -18.84 28.83 -8.95
CA GLU A 250 -19.21 29.81 -7.90
C GLU A 250 -20.32 29.32 -6.95
N ILE A 251 -21.11 28.31 -7.34
CA ILE A 251 -22.19 27.78 -6.49
C ILE A 251 -21.67 26.79 -5.42
N ASN A 252 -20.49 26.17 -5.60
CA ASN A 252 -19.92 25.18 -4.65
C ASN A 252 -18.71 25.69 -3.83
N SER A 253 -18.24 26.92 -4.08
CA SER A 253 -17.04 27.51 -3.44
C SER A 253 -17.15 27.76 -1.92
N LYS A 254 -18.33 27.60 -1.32
CA LYS A 254 -18.57 27.91 0.10
C LYS A 254 -18.26 26.78 1.09
N ARG A 255 -17.95 25.55 0.65
CA ARG A 255 -17.74 24.40 1.57
C ARG A 255 -16.36 23.78 1.40
N ARG A 256 -15.52 23.88 2.44
CA ARG A 256 -14.24 23.14 2.56
C ARG A 256 -14.49 21.63 2.33
N GLN A 257 -13.90 21.10 1.27
CA GLN A 257 -13.90 19.67 0.90
C GLN A 257 -12.63 19.00 1.45
N PRO A 258 -12.71 17.80 2.05
CA PRO A 258 -11.52 17.07 2.46
C PRO A 258 -10.85 16.42 1.25
N SER A 259 -9.53 16.50 1.14
CA SER A 259 -8.80 15.56 0.30
C SER A 259 -8.98 14.13 0.81
N VAL A 260 -8.80 13.13 -0.05
CA VAL A 260 -8.96 11.71 0.29
C VAL A 260 -7.73 10.95 -0.18
N ILE A 261 -6.98 10.38 0.76
CA ILE A 261 -5.72 9.67 0.45
C ILE A 261 -5.81 8.23 0.94
N LEU A 262 -5.75 7.30 -0.02
CA LEU A 262 -5.75 5.87 0.20
C LEU A 262 -4.30 5.38 0.16
N LEU A 263 -3.81 4.88 1.30
CA LEU A 263 -2.51 4.24 1.45
C LEU A 263 -2.75 2.75 1.63
N GLY A 264 -2.44 1.96 0.61
CA GLY A 264 -2.64 0.52 0.61
C GLY A 264 -1.33 -0.23 0.84
N ILE A 265 -1.39 -1.29 1.66
CA ILE A 265 -0.32 -2.28 1.80
C ILE A 265 -0.94 -3.65 1.55
N ASP A 266 -0.42 -4.36 0.56
CA ASP A 266 -0.93 -5.65 0.10
C ASP A 266 -0.74 -6.77 1.14
N SER A 267 -1.66 -7.74 1.17
CA SER A 267 -1.58 -8.98 1.99
C SER A 267 -1.42 -8.77 3.50
N MET A 268 -1.83 -7.63 4.05
CA MET A 268 -1.60 -7.27 5.44
C MET A 268 -2.83 -7.46 6.35
N SER A 269 -2.81 -8.50 7.18
CA SER A 269 -3.80 -8.66 8.23
C SER A 269 -3.59 -7.63 9.35
N ARG A 270 -4.64 -7.39 10.13
CA ARG A 270 -4.58 -6.60 11.38
C ARG A 270 -3.54 -7.12 12.37
N MET A 271 -3.43 -8.44 12.51
CA MET A 271 -2.54 -9.08 13.48
C MET A 271 -1.10 -8.97 12.98
N ASN A 272 -0.86 -9.34 11.72
CA ASN A 272 0.44 -9.28 11.11
C ASN A 272 0.98 -7.84 11.01
N PHE A 273 0.10 -6.86 10.74
CA PHE A 273 0.46 -5.43 10.77
C PHE A 273 1.03 -5.02 12.13
N ARG A 274 0.36 -5.38 13.23
CA ARG A 274 0.84 -5.06 14.58
C ARG A 274 2.15 -5.78 14.93
N ARG A 275 2.35 -6.99 14.40
CA ARG A 275 3.54 -7.83 14.63
C ARG A 275 4.76 -7.33 13.86
N THR A 276 4.57 -6.97 12.59
CA THR A 276 5.65 -6.63 11.64
C THR A 276 5.89 -5.13 11.54
N MET A 277 4.88 -4.28 11.74
CA MET A 277 5.00 -2.82 11.63
C MET A 277 4.62 -2.08 12.93
N PRO A 278 5.27 -2.37 14.07
CA PRO A 278 4.87 -1.80 15.36
C PRO A 278 5.00 -0.28 15.44
N ARG A 279 5.99 0.37 14.80
CA ARG A 279 6.12 1.83 14.80
C ARG A 279 4.99 2.48 14.00
N THR A 280 4.65 1.89 12.87
CA THR A 280 3.55 2.34 12.02
C THR A 280 2.20 2.14 12.73
N ALA A 281 2.01 0.99 13.40
CA ALA A 281 0.83 0.71 14.21
C ALA A 281 0.68 1.68 15.39
N GLU A 282 1.79 2.10 16.01
CA GLU A 282 1.84 3.14 17.04
C GLU A 282 1.40 4.51 16.46
N PHE A 283 1.88 4.88 15.27
CA PHE A 283 1.50 6.11 14.59
C PHE A 283 -0.02 6.18 14.31
N VAL A 284 -0.60 5.12 13.72
CA VAL A 284 -2.03 5.08 13.39
C VAL A 284 -2.95 4.75 14.56
N SER A 285 -2.40 4.69 15.77
CA SER A 285 -3.16 4.60 17.02
C SER A 285 -3.34 5.97 17.70
N GLN A 286 -2.73 7.03 17.16
CA GLN A 286 -2.86 8.40 17.66
C GLN A 286 -4.28 8.97 17.49
N ARG A 287 -4.58 10.05 18.21
CA ARG A 287 -5.89 10.73 18.16
C ARG A 287 -6.26 11.10 16.73
N GLY A 288 -7.50 10.78 16.35
CA GLY A 288 -8.05 11.06 15.04
C GLY A 288 -8.11 9.86 14.10
N TRP A 289 -7.35 8.80 14.41
CA TRP A 289 -7.43 7.52 13.74
C TRP A 289 -8.51 6.63 14.35
N PHE A 290 -9.26 5.95 13.49
CA PHE A 290 -10.30 5.00 13.82
C PHE A 290 -9.99 3.67 13.14
N GLU A 291 -9.80 2.66 13.96
CA GLU A 291 -9.42 1.33 13.54
C GLU A 291 -10.66 0.44 13.47
N MET A 292 -10.99 -0.07 12.28
CA MET A 292 -12.15 -0.93 12.07
C MET A 292 -11.76 -2.38 12.36
N GLU A 293 -11.96 -2.81 13.61
CA GLU A 293 -11.56 -4.12 14.11
C GLU A 293 -12.39 -5.28 13.52
N GLY A 294 -13.61 -4.98 13.09
CA GLY A 294 -14.49 -5.91 12.38
C GLY A 294 -14.45 -5.80 10.85
N TYR A 295 -13.46 -5.12 10.26
CA TYR A 295 -13.32 -5.07 8.80
C TYR A 295 -12.89 -6.43 8.25
N ASN A 296 -13.66 -6.94 7.29
CA ASN A 296 -13.49 -8.27 6.74
C ASN A 296 -13.50 -8.23 5.21
N LYS A 297 -12.60 -9.00 4.60
CA LYS A 297 -12.51 -9.14 3.14
C LYS A 297 -13.78 -9.78 2.58
N VAL A 298 -14.13 -9.45 1.33
CA VAL A 298 -15.32 -10.00 0.65
C VAL A 298 -15.00 -11.14 -0.30
N ALA A 299 -13.72 -11.35 -0.62
CA ALA A 299 -13.27 -12.38 -1.53
C ALA A 299 -11.83 -12.85 -1.23
N ASP A 300 -11.32 -13.77 -2.04
CA ASP A 300 -10.03 -14.39 -1.73
C ASP A 300 -8.82 -13.55 -2.12
N ASN A 301 -8.80 -12.92 -3.31
CA ASN A 301 -7.61 -12.25 -3.87
C ASN A 301 -7.72 -10.72 -3.96
N THR A 302 -6.60 -10.07 -4.27
CA THR A 302 -6.45 -8.62 -4.32
C THR A 302 -7.46 -7.95 -5.23
N LEU A 303 -7.53 -8.36 -6.50
CA LEU A 303 -8.46 -7.76 -7.46
C LEU A 303 -9.93 -7.88 -6.97
N ARG A 304 -10.32 -9.06 -6.47
CA ARG A 304 -11.70 -9.29 -6.00
C ARG A 304 -12.06 -8.51 -4.72
N ASN A 305 -11.07 -8.04 -3.97
CA ASN A 305 -11.27 -7.20 -2.78
C ASN A 305 -11.15 -5.71 -3.10
N LEU A 306 -10.31 -5.32 -4.07
CA LEU A 306 -10.16 -3.92 -4.47
C LEU A 306 -11.29 -3.44 -5.39
N LEU A 307 -11.82 -4.26 -6.30
CA LEU A 307 -12.94 -3.85 -7.16
C LEU A 307 -14.19 -3.44 -6.35
N PRO A 308 -14.60 -4.16 -5.28
CA PRO A 308 -15.67 -3.70 -4.40
C PRO A 308 -15.41 -2.33 -3.76
N ILE A 309 -14.15 -1.99 -3.45
CA ILE A 309 -13.77 -0.69 -2.89
C ILE A 309 -13.80 0.41 -3.97
N LEU A 310 -13.27 0.10 -5.15
CA LEU A 310 -12.98 1.10 -6.19
C LEU A 310 -14.12 1.27 -7.20
N LEU A 311 -14.98 0.25 -7.39
CA LEU A 311 -16.12 0.25 -8.32
C LEU A 311 -17.48 0.08 -7.62
N GLY A 312 -17.49 -0.43 -6.38
CA GLY A 312 -18.74 -0.84 -5.73
C GLY A 312 -19.35 -2.09 -6.37
N GLN A 313 -18.56 -2.88 -7.11
CA GLN A 313 -18.97 -4.05 -7.88
C GLN A 313 -18.06 -5.26 -7.61
N THR A 314 -18.55 -6.47 -7.85
CA THR A 314 -17.74 -7.70 -7.79
C THR A 314 -17.03 -7.95 -9.11
N VAL A 315 -16.05 -8.86 -9.12
CA VAL A 315 -15.34 -9.22 -10.36
C VAL A 315 -16.25 -9.93 -11.36
N GLU A 316 -17.33 -10.60 -10.94
CA GLU A 316 -18.27 -11.27 -11.85
C GLU A 316 -19.03 -10.27 -12.71
N GLN A 317 -19.22 -9.05 -12.18
CA GLN A 317 -19.82 -7.93 -12.89
C GLN A 317 -18.79 -7.15 -13.70
N TYR A 318 -17.50 -7.42 -13.49
CA TYR A 318 -16.40 -6.96 -14.31
C TYR A 318 -16.25 -7.90 -15.53
N PRO A 319 -16.53 -7.44 -16.76
CA PRO A 319 -16.54 -8.29 -17.94
C PRO A 319 -15.20 -8.96 -18.20
N ARG A 320 -15.25 -10.26 -18.55
CA ARG A 320 -14.10 -11.03 -19.05
C ARG A 320 -13.41 -10.39 -20.27
N LYS A 321 -14.09 -9.48 -20.96
CA LYS A 321 -13.59 -8.76 -22.16
C LYS A 321 -12.46 -7.78 -21.88
N CYS A 322 -12.12 -7.50 -20.61
CA CYS A 322 -10.96 -6.67 -20.27
C CYS A 322 -9.59 -7.30 -20.61
N GLY A 323 -9.55 -8.58 -21.00
CA GLY A 323 -8.32 -9.37 -21.13
C GLY A 323 -7.32 -8.97 -22.23
N GLN A 324 -7.55 -7.92 -23.03
CA GLN A 324 -6.57 -7.44 -24.02
C GLN A 324 -6.38 -5.90 -24.05
N ASN A 325 -7.30 -5.11 -23.50
CA ASN A 325 -7.20 -3.64 -23.48
C ASN A 325 -7.74 -3.06 -22.17
N GLU A 326 -6.88 -2.95 -21.15
CA GLU A 326 -7.26 -2.44 -19.83
C GLU A 326 -7.61 -0.94 -19.82
N VAL A 327 -7.08 -0.17 -20.77
CA VAL A 327 -7.44 1.26 -20.92
C VAL A 327 -8.94 1.39 -21.18
N GLU A 328 -9.49 0.54 -22.03
CA GLU A 328 -10.93 0.48 -22.33
C GLU A 328 -11.75 0.17 -21.07
N CYS A 329 -11.24 -0.68 -20.18
CA CYS A 329 -11.91 -0.97 -18.92
C CYS A 329 -11.81 0.19 -17.93
N ILE A 330 -10.64 0.83 -17.84
CA ILE A 330 -10.51 2.03 -17.04
C ILE A 330 -11.43 3.14 -17.53
N GLU A 331 -11.67 3.25 -18.84
CA GLU A 331 -12.63 4.18 -19.44
C GLU A 331 -14.10 3.80 -19.25
N LYS A 332 -14.45 2.50 -19.30
CA LYS A 332 -15.84 2.05 -19.21
C LYS A 332 -16.38 1.91 -17.79
N PHE A 333 -15.56 1.52 -16.83
CA PHE A 333 -16.07 1.21 -15.48
C PHE A 333 -16.26 2.44 -14.59
N PRO A 334 -17.22 2.40 -13.66
CA PRO A 334 -17.53 3.51 -12.76
C PRO A 334 -16.52 3.57 -11.60
N TRP A 335 -15.25 3.80 -11.92
CA TRP A 335 -14.22 3.98 -10.90
C TRP A 335 -14.51 5.17 -10.01
N ILE A 336 -14.37 4.97 -8.70
CA ILE A 336 -14.69 5.97 -7.68
C ILE A 336 -13.94 7.28 -7.93
N TRP A 337 -12.69 7.23 -8.40
CA TRP A 337 -11.94 8.43 -8.74
C TRP A 337 -12.55 9.25 -9.89
N LYS A 338 -13.35 8.64 -10.78
CA LYS A 338 -14.11 9.40 -11.79
C LYS A 338 -15.19 10.26 -11.14
N ASP A 339 -15.79 9.79 -10.05
CA ASP A 339 -16.79 10.56 -9.31
C ASP A 339 -16.12 11.74 -8.61
N TYR A 340 -14.96 11.50 -8.01
CA TYR A 340 -14.10 12.57 -7.46
C TYR A 340 -13.65 13.56 -8.54
N LYS A 341 -13.27 13.08 -9.72
CA LYS A 341 -12.88 13.93 -10.85
C LYS A 341 -14.03 14.85 -11.28
N ARG A 342 -15.25 14.30 -11.39
CA ARG A 342 -16.46 15.08 -11.68
C ARG A 342 -16.79 16.09 -10.57
N ALA A 343 -16.45 15.76 -9.33
CA ALA A 343 -16.60 16.66 -8.18
C ALA A 343 -15.47 17.73 -8.07
N GLY A 344 -14.55 17.80 -9.04
CA GLY A 344 -13.50 18.82 -9.11
C GLY A 344 -12.18 18.45 -8.42
N TYR A 345 -12.00 17.19 -8.02
CA TYR A 345 -10.77 16.75 -7.38
C TYR A 345 -9.66 16.50 -8.40
N THR A 346 -8.42 16.75 -7.98
CA THR A 346 -7.22 16.25 -8.67
C THR A 346 -7.08 14.76 -8.37
N ILE A 347 -6.82 13.94 -9.39
CA ILE A 347 -6.71 12.48 -9.27
C ILE A 347 -5.26 12.04 -9.45
N ALA A 348 -4.72 11.30 -8.48
CA ALA A 348 -3.39 10.73 -8.55
C ALA A 348 -3.40 9.23 -8.23
N LEU A 349 -2.71 8.43 -9.05
CA LEU A 349 -2.60 6.99 -8.86
C LEU A 349 -1.12 6.54 -8.90
N ALA A 350 -0.71 5.66 -7.99
CA ALA A 350 0.61 5.05 -7.99
C ALA A 350 0.60 3.65 -7.36
N GLU A 351 1.33 2.74 -7.99
CA GLU A 351 1.61 1.39 -7.50
C GLU A 351 3.13 1.15 -7.61
N ASP A 352 3.69 0.30 -6.75
CA ASP A 352 5.13 -0.02 -6.75
C ASP A 352 5.50 -1.26 -7.57
N MET A 353 4.55 -1.85 -8.29
CA MET A 353 4.79 -2.93 -9.25
C MET A 353 4.35 -2.46 -10.64
N ALA A 354 5.28 -2.33 -11.59
CA ALA A 354 4.95 -1.83 -12.93
C ALA A 354 4.16 -2.87 -13.74
N ASP A 355 4.75 -4.04 -14.00
CA ASP A 355 4.15 -5.06 -14.87
C ASP A 355 3.13 -5.98 -14.17
N SER A 356 3.07 -5.94 -12.84
CA SER A 356 2.18 -6.80 -12.03
C SER A 356 1.25 -6.03 -11.09
N GLY A 357 1.19 -4.69 -11.20
CA GLY A 357 0.33 -3.84 -10.37
C GLY A 357 -1.16 -4.14 -10.55
N VAL A 358 -2.00 -3.85 -9.55
CA VAL A 358 -3.40 -4.29 -9.51
C VAL A 358 -4.28 -3.52 -10.50
N LEU A 359 -3.97 -2.24 -10.72
CA LEU A 359 -4.70 -1.38 -11.67
C LEU A 359 -4.04 -1.36 -13.06
N PHE A 360 -2.80 -1.85 -13.17
CA PHE A 360 -1.89 -1.50 -14.26
C PHE A 360 -1.28 -2.69 -15.02
N THR A 361 -1.66 -3.94 -14.67
CA THR A 361 -1.00 -5.19 -15.11
C THR A 361 -0.74 -5.28 -16.61
N ASN A 362 -1.64 -4.81 -17.47
CA ASN A 362 -1.47 -4.86 -18.94
C ASN A 362 -1.41 -3.48 -19.60
N ASN A 363 -1.35 -2.37 -18.83
CA ASN A 363 -1.19 -1.03 -19.41
C ASN A 363 0.28 -0.70 -19.69
N LYS A 364 0.79 -1.22 -20.82
CA LYS A 364 2.18 -1.02 -21.26
C LYS A 364 2.59 0.44 -21.56
N ASN A 365 1.61 1.34 -21.71
CA ASN A 365 1.87 2.75 -21.99
C ASN A 365 1.73 3.63 -20.74
N GLY A 366 1.26 3.10 -19.61
CA GLY A 366 1.11 3.87 -18.37
C GLY A 366 0.07 5.00 -18.40
N TYR A 367 -0.69 5.12 -19.49
CA TYR A 367 -1.51 6.28 -19.79
C TYR A 367 -3.00 6.03 -19.58
N PHE A 368 -3.68 7.05 -19.02
CA PHE A 368 -5.14 7.09 -18.80
C PHE A 368 -5.71 8.41 -19.32
N PRO A 369 -6.07 8.49 -20.61
CA PRO A 369 -6.47 9.75 -21.23
C PRO A 369 -7.62 10.43 -20.47
N GLY A 370 -7.37 11.61 -19.89
CA GLY A 370 -8.39 12.47 -19.27
C GLY A 370 -9.02 11.97 -17.96
N LEU A 371 -8.61 10.81 -17.44
CA LEU A 371 -9.20 10.19 -16.24
C LEU A 371 -8.35 10.34 -14.98
N VAL A 372 -7.04 10.49 -15.15
CA VAL A 372 -6.05 10.58 -14.07
C VAL A 372 -5.16 11.77 -14.34
N ASP A 373 -4.98 12.66 -13.37
CA ASP A 373 -4.16 13.86 -13.54
C ASP A 373 -2.68 13.58 -13.34
N HIS A 374 -2.35 12.63 -12.44
CA HIS A 374 -0.97 12.24 -12.14
C HIS A 374 -0.88 10.71 -11.99
N SER A 375 0.01 10.07 -12.75
CA SER A 375 0.24 8.62 -12.68
C SER A 375 1.73 8.34 -12.59
N LEU A 376 2.14 7.51 -11.62
CA LEU A 376 3.54 7.06 -11.50
C LEU A 376 3.89 5.96 -12.53
N HIS A 377 2.89 5.21 -13.00
CA HIS A 377 3.08 3.97 -13.75
C HIS A 377 3.95 4.13 -15.00
N ALA A 378 3.68 5.18 -15.78
CA ALA A 378 4.45 5.52 -16.98
C ALA A 378 5.96 5.68 -16.70
N LEU A 379 6.32 6.35 -15.61
CA LEU A 379 7.72 6.51 -15.23
C LEU A 379 8.31 5.19 -14.75
N LEU A 380 7.58 4.43 -13.93
CA LEU A 380 8.05 3.18 -13.36
C LEU A 380 8.42 2.15 -14.45
N LEU A 381 7.56 1.97 -15.45
CA LEU A 381 7.84 1.11 -16.62
C LEU A 381 9.13 1.49 -17.33
N ARG A 382 9.39 2.79 -17.47
CA ARG A 382 10.60 3.29 -18.16
C ARG A 382 11.85 3.16 -17.31
N MET A 383 11.72 3.27 -16.00
CA MET A 383 12.84 3.03 -15.10
C MET A 383 13.25 1.56 -15.10
N GLU A 384 12.30 0.62 -15.08
CA GLU A 384 12.60 -0.83 -15.14
C GLU A 384 13.31 -1.22 -16.44
N GLN A 385 12.98 -0.54 -17.55
CA GLN A 385 13.66 -0.74 -18.85
C GLN A 385 15.05 -0.10 -18.91
N ALA A 386 15.28 1.00 -18.20
CA ALA A 386 16.44 1.87 -18.40
C ALA A 386 17.51 1.77 -17.30
N MET A 387 17.16 1.21 -16.14
CA MET A 387 17.99 1.24 -14.93
C MET A 387 18.21 -0.16 -14.39
N LYS A 388 19.31 -0.35 -13.66
CA LYS A 388 19.59 -1.63 -12.98
C LYS A 388 18.53 -1.93 -11.94
N THR A 389 18.03 -3.15 -11.91
CA THR A 389 17.09 -3.63 -10.90
C THR A 389 17.77 -4.61 -9.95
N TYR A 390 17.25 -4.72 -8.73
CA TYR A 390 17.62 -5.78 -7.79
C TYR A 390 16.35 -6.43 -7.29
N VAL A 391 16.24 -7.74 -7.48
CA VAL A 391 15.07 -8.52 -7.10
C VAL A 391 15.21 -9.01 -5.66
N ARG A 392 14.15 -8.82 -4.88
CA ARG A 392 13.98 -9.42 -3.55
C ARG A 392 12.50 -9.60 -3.30
N PHE A 393 12.14 -10.62 -2.53
CA PHE A 393 10.74 -10.95 -2.29
C PHE A 393 9.96 -11.27 -3.59
N GLY A 394 10.65 -11.74 -4.63
CA GLY A 394 10.03 -12.03 -5.94
C GLY A 394 9.74 -10.80 -6.82
N TYR A 395 10.05 -9.58 -6.36
CA TYR A 395 9.74 -8.34 -7.08
C TYR A 395 10.98 -7.46 -7.25
N ASN A 396 10.89 -6.49 -8.17
CA ASN A 396 11.86 -5.41 -8.31
C ASN A 396 11.88 -4.58 -7.01
N TYR A 397 12.79 -4.93 -6.12
CA TYR A 397 12.94 -4.34 -4.79
C TYR A 397 13.68 -3.00 -4.86
N CYS A 398 14.69 -2.94 -5.73
CA CYS A 398 15.34 -1.71 -6.14
C CYS A 398 15.17 -1.48 -7.63
N ILE A 399 14.96 -0.22 -8.00
CA ILE A 399 15.17 0.27 -9.37
C ILE A 399 16.15 1.43 -9.28
N GLY A 400 17.29 1.28 -9.94
CA GLY A 400 18.44 2.14 -9.74
C GLY A 400 18.92 2.08 -8.29
N ARG A 401 18.97 3.26 -7.67
CA ARG A 401 19.60 3.47 -6.36
C ARG A 401 18.61 3.55 -5.21
N ARG A 402 17.31 3.38 -5.48
CA ARG A 402 16.22 3.58 -4.53
C ARG A 402 15.35 2.33 -4.46
N LEU A 403 14.72 2.14 -3.30
CA LEU A 403 13.69 1.11 -3.15
C LEU A 403 12.49 1.50 -4.00
N THR A 404 11.89 0.54 -4.69
CA THR A 404 10.77 0.79 -5.61
C THR A 404 9.58 1.48 -4.90
N ILE A 405 9.26 1.04 -3.69
CA ILE A 405 8.26 1.66 -2.81
C ILE A 405 8.51 3.15 -2.54
N SER A 406 9.76 3.62 -2.60
CA SER A 406 10.09 5.03 -2.36
C SER A 406 9.55 5.94 -3.45
N TYR A 407 9.48 5.48 -4.70
CA TYR A 407 8.91 6.28 -5.79
C TYR A 407 7.42 6.55 -5.58
N VAL A 408 6.67 5.61 -4.99
CA VAL A 408 5.24 5.79 -4.65
C VAL A 408 5.06 6.85 -3.57
N TYR A 409 5.83 6.78 -2.48
CA TYR A 409 5.64 7.69 -1.35
C TYR A 409 6.31 9.06 -1.55
N ASP A 410 7.39 9.15 -2.32
CA ASP A 410 7.93 10.43 -2.78
C ASP A 410 6.93 11.15 -3.70
N PHE A 411 6.28 10.41 -4.61
CA PHE A 411 5.21 10.93 -5.46
C PHE A 411 3.99 11.38 -4.65
N CYS A 412 3.60 10.61 -3.62
CA CYS A 412 2.56 11.00 -2.66
C CYS A 412 2.93 12.31 -1.94
N GLN A 413 4.17 12.44 -1.44
CA GLN A 413 4.63 13.65 -0.78
C GLN A 413 4.54 14.87 -1.72
N GLN A 414 5.01 14.74 -2.96
CA GLN A 414 4.91 15.82 -3.93
C GLN A 414 3.45 16.24 -4.16
N LEU A 415 2.53 15.29 -4.29
CA LEU A 415 1.11 15.58 -4.42
C LEU A 415 0.56 16.35 -3.22
N ILE A 416 0.90 15.93 -2.00
CA ILE A 416 0.49 16.59 -0.77
C ILE A 416 0.98 18.05 -0.76
N SER A 417 2.27 18.27 -0.99
CA SER A 417 2.85 19.61 -0.96
C SER A 417 2.26 20.52 -2.05
N ARG A 418 2.16 20.05 -3.31
CA ARG A 418 1.69 20.88 -4.43
C ARG A 418 0.19 21.18 -4.36
N TYR A 419 -0.63 20.17 -4.08
CA TYR A 419 -2.08 20.29 -4.19
C TYR A 419 -2.76 20.64 -2.87
N MET A 420 -2.31 20.08 -1.75
CA MET A 420 -2.99 20.32 -0.47
C MET A 420 -2.42 21.52 0.27
N GLU A 421 -1.09 21.57 0.40
CA GLU A 421 -0.39 22.60 1.16
C GLU A 421 -0.31 23.92 0.38
N GLU A 422 0.16 23.91 -0.87
CA GLU A 422 0.39 25.14 -1.64
C GLU A 422 -0.88 25.70 -2.30
N SER A 423 -1.70 24.84 -2.93
CA SER A 423 -2.86 25.30 -3.74
C SER A 423 -4.23 25.03 -3.13
N HIS A 424 -4.30 24.32 -1.99
CA HIS A 424 -5.56 24.00 -1.30
C HIS A 424 -6.62 23.31 -2.18
N GLN A 425 -6.18 22.61 -3.21
CA GLN A 425 -7.05 21.92 -4.15
C GLN A 425 -7.41 20.51 -3.61
N PRO A 426 -8.72 20.17 -3.54
CA PRO A 426 -9.14 18.85 -3.12
C PRO A 426 -8.57 17.77 -4.05
N THR A 427 -8.04 16.71 -3.45
CA THR A 427 -7.30 15.67 -4.15
C THR A 427 -7.76 14.28 -3.73
N PHE A 428 -7.92 13.37 -4.69
CA PHE A 428 -8.11 11.95 -4.45
C PHE A 428 -6.84 11.22 -4.89
N GLY A 429 -6.17 10.55 -3.96
CA GLY A 429 -4.95 9.80 -4.21
C GLY A 429 -5.08 8.34 -3.85
N TYR A 430 -4.67 7.45 -4.77
CA TYR A 430 -4.56 6.01 -4.54
C TYR A 430 -3.08 5.61 -4.65
N PHE A 431 -2.52 5.13 -3.54
CA PHE A 431 -1.12 4.73 -3.44
C PHE A 431 -1.06 3.31 -2.88
N TRP A 432 -0.66 2.36 -3.72
CA TRP A 432 -0.62 0.94 -3.38
C TRP A 432 0.82 0.44 -3.32
N SER A 433 1.12 -0.43 -2.36
CA SER A 433 2.43 -1.04 -2.22
C SER A 433 2.35 -2.53 -1.94
N SER A 434 3.05 -3.30 -2.76
CA SER A 434 3.05 -4.78 -2.76
C SER A 434 4.45 -5.37 -2.69
N THR A 435 5.49 -4.65 -3.15
CA THR A 435 6.85 -5.20 -3.39
C THR A 435 7.53 -5.85 -2.18
N PHE A 436 7.06 -5.58 -0.96
CA PHE A 436 7.61 -6.14 0.28
C PHE A 436 6.69 -7.12 0.99
N THR A 437 5.40 -7.17 0.64
CA THR A 437 4.38 -7.79 1.51
C THR A 437 3.54 -8.84 0.80
N HIS A 438 3.38 -8.76 -0.53
CA HIS A 438 2.42 -9.57 -1.29
C HIS A 438 2.55 -11.07 -1.00
N ASP A 439 3.75 -11.65 -1.15
CA ASP A 439 4.02 -13.08 -0.93
C ASP A 439 4.87 -13.37 0.32
N TYR A 440 5.28 -12.33 1.06
CA TYR A 440 6.25 -12.43 2.14
C TYR A 440 5.69 -11.86 3.44
N ASN A 441 5.05 -12.74 4.22
CA ASN A 441 4.35 -12.42 5.46
C ASN A 441 5.14 -11.53 6.43
N PHE A 442 6.46 -11.67 6.53
CA PHE A 442 7.29 -10.87 7.45
C PHE A 442 8.13 -9.79 6.76
N GLY A 443 8.00 -9.62 5.43
CA GLY A 443 8.78 -8.65 4.66
C GLY A 443 8.51 -7.20 5.11
N ALA A 444 7.29 -6.90 5.54
CA ALA A 444 6.90 -5.63 6.14
C ALA A 444 7.73 -5.21 7.37
N ALA A 445 8.31 -6.17 8.10
CA ALA A 445 9.20 -5.87 9.23
C ALA A 445 10.44 -5.07 8.81
N SER A 446 10.87 -5.23 7.56
CA SER A 446 11.96 -4.43 7.00
C SER A 446 11.54 -2.99 6.65
N LEU A 447 10.24 -2.73 6.49
CA LEU A 447 9.72 -1.41 6.09
C LEU A 447 9.23 -0.55 7.23
N ASP A 448 8.91 -1.10 8.39
CA ASP A 448 8.22 -0.39 9.48
C ASP A 448 8.80 1.01 9.77
N ALA A 449 10.11 1.09 9.99
CA ALA A 449 10.78 2.36 10.27
C ALA A 449 10.69 3.36 9.11
N LYS A 450 10.78 2.88 7.86
CA LYS A 450 10.75 3.71 6.66
C LYS A 450 9.32 4.16 6.33
N PHE A 451 8.33 3.31 6.54
CA PHE A 451 6.93 3.64 6.34
C PHE A 451 6.45 4.66 7.39
N GLU A 452 6.82 4.47 8.66
CA GLU A 452 6.55 5.46 9.71
C GLU A 452 7.20 6.81 9.39
N GLN A 453 8.43 6.82 8.86
CA GLN A 453 9.07 8.04 8.39
C GLN A 453 8.26 8.76 7.30
N TYR A 454 7.70 8.05 6.31
CA TYR A 454 6.81 8.67 5.32
C TYR A 454 5.58 9.30 5.97
N LEU A 455 4.94 8.62 6.93
CA LEU A 455 3.79 9.19 7.65
C LEU A 455 4.15 10.46 8.43
N GLN A 456 5.34 10.51 9.03
CA GLN A 456 5.84 11.73 9.69
C GLN A 456 6.12 12.85 8.69
N GLN A 457 6.71 12.55 7.53
CA GLN A 457 6.92 13.52 6.46
C GLN A 457 5.60 14.08 5.93
N PHE A 458 4.60 13.23 5.72
CA PHE A 458 3.27 13.65 5.30
C PHE A 458 2.59 14.53 6.37
N LYS A 459 2.80 14.22 7.65
CA LYS A 459 2.35 15.08 8.76
C LYS A 459 3.03 16.45 8.73
N ALA A 460 4.33 16.50 8.48
CA ALA A 460 5.06 17.76 8.36
C ALA A 460 4.58 18.61 7.16
N HIS A 461 4.11 17.97 6.10
CA HIS A 461 3.45 18.61 4.94
C HIS A 461 1.93 18.76 5.11
N ASN A 462 1.44 18.80 6.35
CA ASN A 462 0.05 19.09 6.70
C ASN A 462 -1.01 18.14 6.11
N LEU A 463 -0.66 16.91 5.68
CA LEU A 463 -1.64 15.93 5.14
C LEU A 463 -2.86 15.78 6.07
N PHE A 464 -2.61 15.62 7.37
CA PHE A 464 -3.63 15.38 8.39
C PHE A 464 -4.49 16.62 8.73
N GLU A 465 -4.15 17.79 8.22
CA GLU A 465 -5.01 18.98 8.33
C GLU A 465 -5.99 19.09 7.16
N HIS A 466 -5.63 18.54 5.98
CA HIS A 466 -6.41 18.71 4.75
C HIS A 466 -7.17 17.45 4.33
N ALA A 467 -6.70 16.26 4.70
CA ALA A 467 -7.19 15.01 4.15
C ALA A 467 -7.84 14.06 5.17
N ILE A 468 -8.86 13.34 4.69
CA ILE A 468 -9.24 12.03 5.23
C ILE A 468 -8.21 11.03 4.70
N VAL A 469 -7.52 10.33 5.59
CA VAL A 469 -6.46 9.36 5.23
C VAL A 469 -6.95 7.96 5.58
N ILE A 470 -6.84 7.03 4.63
CA ILE A 470 -7.27 5.64 4.80
C ILE A 470 -6.05 4.76 4.61
N LEU A 471 -5.52 4.18 5.68
CA LEU A 471 -4.50 3.13 5.63
C LEU A 471 -5.19 1.78 5.70
N TYR A 472 -5.03 0.95 4.67
CA TYR A 472 -5.79 -0.29 4.55
C TYR A 472 -5.04 -1.40 3.83
N SER A 473 -5.57 -2.61 3.97
CA SER A 473 -5.22 -3.78 3.17
C SER A 473 -6.48 -4.35 2.51
N ASP A 474 -6.28 -5.11 1.45
CA ASP A 474 -7.29 -5.82 0.67
C ASP A 474 -7.66 -7.17 1.30
N HIS A 475 -6.65 -7.92 1.75
CA HIS A 475 -6.77 -9.17 2.50
C HIS A 475 -5.59 -9.34 3.48
N GLY A 476 -5.59 -10.42 4.26
CA GLY A 476 -4.42 -10.83 5.04
C GLY A 476 -3.60 -11.91 4.33
N ALA A 477 -2.91 -12.76 5.08
CA ALA A 477 -2.02 -13.76 4.50
C ALA A 477 -2.82 -14.87 3.79
N ARG A 478 -2.48 -15.15 2.54
CA ARG A 478 -3.11 -16.22 1.73
C ARG A 478 -2.22 -17.42 1.49
N PHE A 479 -0.94 -17.30 1.82
CA PHE A 479 0.09 -18.31 1.66
C PHE A 479 1.12 -18.16 2.80
N GLY A 480 2.02 -19.14 2.90
CA GLY A 480 3.13 -19.11 3.85
C GLY A 480 2.74 -19.44 5.29
N GLU A 481 3.68 -19.22 6.20
CA GLU A 481 3.65 -19.80 7.56
C GLU A 481 2.51 -19.28 8.45
N LEU A 482 1.95 -18.10 8.17
CA LEU A 482 0.80 -17.57 8.92
C LEU A 482 -0.45 -18.46 8.76
N LEU A 483 -0.53 -19.27 7.71
CA LEU A 483 -1.62 -20.22 7.53
C LEU A 483 -1.55 -21.44 8.46
N ASN A 484 -0.39 -21.67 9.09
CA ASN A 484 -0.20 -22.78 10.03
C ASN A 484 -0.65 -22.44 11.46
N LEU A 485 -0.99 -21.17 11.72
CA LEU A 485 -1.47 -20.72 13.02
C LEU A 485 -2.87 -21.26 13.32
N SER A 486 -3.15 -21.50 14.61
CA SER A 486 -4.49 -21.89 15.07
C SER A 486 -5.58 -20.86 14.72
N ASP A 487 -5.20 -19.59 14.57
CA ASP A 487 -6.06 -18.46 14.21
C ASP A 487 -5.91 -18.02 12.74
N SER A 488 -5.32 -18.87 11.88
CA SER A 488 -5.02 -18.57 10.47
C SER A 488 -6.23 -18.08 9.66
N PHE A 489 -7.42 -18.61 9.97
CA PHE A 489 -8.68 -18.15 9.37
C PHE A 489 -8.92 -16.65 9.55
N LEU A 490 -8.52 -16.08 10.69
CA LEU A 490 -8.63 -14.65 10.98
C LEU A 490 -7.46 -13.87 10.40
N GLU A 491 -6.24 -14.43 10.42
CA GLU A 491 -5.08 -13.86 9.72
C GLU A 491 -5.36 -13.65 8.24
N GLU A 492 -6.07 -14.56 7.57
CA GLU A 492 -6.43 -14.41 6.16
C GLU A 492 -7.54 -13.36 5.92
N ARG A 493 -8.52 -13.28 6.84
CA ARG A 493 -9.81 -12.60 6.59
C ARG A 493 -9.97 -11.23 7.22
N LEU A 494 -9.12 -10.85 8.17
CA LEU A 494 -9.17 -9.54 8.83
C LEU A 494 -8.04 -8.63 8.35
N PRO A 495 -8.13 -8.06 7.14
CA PRO A 495 -7.20 -7.02 6.71
C PRO A 495 -7.26 -5.81 7.65
N MET A 496 -6.16 -5.08 7.73
CA MET A 496 -6.15 -3.81 8.46
C MET A 496 -6.99 -2.74 7.76
N LEU A 497 -7.69 -1.91 8.54
CA LEU A 497 -8.36 -0.70 8.07
C LEU A 497 -8.32 0.36 9.18
N HIS A 498 -7.63 1.46 8.88
CA HIS A 498 -7.46 2.63 9.72
C HIS A 498 -7.91 3.86 8.95
N ILE A 499 -8.82 4.64 9.52
CA ILE A 499 -9.39 5.84 8.91
C ILE A 499 -9.04 7.03 9.80
N TYR A 500 -8.36 8.02 9.25
CA TYR A 500 -8.10 9.30 9.89
C TYR A 500 -9.09 10.34 9.40
N LEU A 501 -9.70 11.09 10.31
CA LEU A 501 -10.50 12.28 9.99
C LEU A 501 -9.77 13.54 10.42
N PRO A 502 -9.61 14.60 9.60
CA PRO A 502 -8.89 15.81 9.99
C PRO A 502 -9.62 16.61 11.08
N PRO A 503 -8.92 17.42 11.91
CA PRO A 503 -9.52 18.10 13.06
C PRO A 503 -10.78 18.91 12.73
N TRP A 504 -10.72 19.72 11.67
CA TRP A 504 -11.85 20.54 11.22
C TRP A 504 -13.05 19.68 10.79
N PHE A 505 -12.80 18.51 10.19
CA PHE A 505 -13.87 17.60 9.75
C PHE A 505 -14.56 16.97 10.96
N ARG A 506 -13.80 16.56 11.96
CA ARG A 506 -14.36 16.03 13.22
C ARG A 506 -15.20 17.09 13.95
N HIS A 507 -14.75 18.34 13.96
CA HIS A 507 -15.50 19.45 14.55
C HIS A 507 -16.78 19.78 13.78
N LYS A 508 -16.71 19.82 12.45
CA LYS A 508 -17.86 20.13 11.58
C LYS A 508 -18.88 18.99 11.48
N TYR A 509 -18.42 17.73 11.52
CA TYR A 509 -19.24 16.53 11.38
C TYR A 509 -19.04 15.57 12.56
N PRO A 510 -19.42 15.97 13.80
CA PRO A 510 -19.19 15.14 14.98
C PRO A 510 -19.96 13.81 14.93
N LYS A 511 -21.15 13.78 14.29
CA LYS A 511 -21.94 12.56 14.08
C LYS A 511 -21.17 11.49 13.29
N TYR A 512 -20.40 11.88 12.27
CA TYR A 512 -19.61 10.96 11.46
C TYR A 512 -18.40 10.42 12.23
N SER A 513 -17.79 11.24 13.07
CA SER A 513 -16.72 10.81 13.99
C SER A 513 -17.25 9.81 15.01
N GLN A 514 -18.44 10.08 15.57
CA GLN A 514 -19.10 9.17 16.50
C GLN A 514 -19.49 7.84 15.83
N ALA A 515 -19.97 7.89 14.58
CA ALA A 515 -20.28 6.68 13.82
C ALA A 515 -19.04 5.80 13.63
N LEU A 516 -17.91 6.36 13.20
CA LEU A 516 -16.65 5.60 13.09
C LEU A 516 -16.22 5.00 14.42
N TYR A 517 -16.31 5.77 15.52
CA TYR A 517 -15.99 5.27 16.85
C TYR A 517 -16.85 4.04 17.23
N LEU A 518 -18.16 4.12 17.00
CA LEU A 518 -19.09 3.02 17.25
C LEU A 518 -18.89 1.84 16.30
N ASN A 519 -18.41 2.07 15.09
CA ASN A 519 -18.20 1.07 14.05
C ASN A 519 -16.91 0.27 14.24
N ARG A 520 -15.98 0.72 15.10
CA ARG A 520 -14.72 0.02 15.40
C ARG A 520 -14.92 -1.47 15.70
N ASN A 521 -15.95 -1.81 16.47
CA ASN A 521 -16.27 -3.18 16.88
C ASN A 521 -17.53 -3.73 16.19
N ARG A 522 -17.82 -3.26 14.96
CA ARG A 522 -18.92 -3.76 14.13
C ARG A 522 -18.38 -4.39 12.85
N LEU A 523 -19.09 -5.39 12.34
CA LEU A 523 -18.75 -6.03 11.07
C LEU A 523 -18.87 -5.00 9.94
N SER A 524 -17.79 -4.83 9.19
CA SER A 524 -17.70 -3.97 7.99
C SER A 524 -17.02 -4.72 6.85
N SER A 525 -17.23 -4.28 5.61
CA SER A 525 -16.64 -4.89 4.42
C SER A 525 -16.16 -3.87 3.40
N ASN A 526 -15.51 -4.36 2.35
CA ASN A 526 -15.02 -3.57 1.21
C ASN A 526 -16.11 -2.67 0.60
N PHE A 527 -17.38 -3.13 0.56
CA PHE A 527 -18.50 -2.33 0.05
C PHE A 527 -18.89 -1.18 0.99
N ASP A 528 -18.77 -1.36 2.31
CA ASP A 528 -19.00 -0.25 3.26
C ASP A 528 -17.92 0.83 3.09
N LEU A 529 -16.68 0.43 2.82
CA LEU A 529 -15.60 1.36 2.50
C LEU A 529 -15.89 2.11 1.19
N HIS A 530 -16.39 1.44 0.15
CA HIS A 530 -16.82 2.13 -1.08
C HIS A 530 -17.95 3.14 -0.82
N ASN A 531 -18.97 2.77 -0.06
CA ASN A 531 -20.02 3.73 0.33
C ASN A 531 -19.48 4.88 1.19
N THR A 532 -18.41 4.64 1.96
CA THR A 532 -17.70 5.71 2.69
C THR A 532 -17.09 6.71 1.73
N LEU A 533 -16.41 6.24 0.67
CA LEU A 533 -15.85 7.10 -0.37
C LEU A 533 -16.93 7.88 -1.13
N ARG A 534 -18.08 7.26 -1.43
CA ARG A 534 -19.24 7.94 -2.03
C ARG A 534 -19.83 9.00 -1.10
N HIS A 535 -19.94 8.69 0.20
CA HIS A 535 -20.49 9.61 1.19
C HIS A 535 -19.63 10.86 1.37
N ILE A 536 -18.30 10.77 1.24
CA ILE A 536 -17.41 11.95 1.31
C ILE A 536 -17.74 12.99 0.22
N LEU A 537 -18.25 12.54 -0.95
CA LEU A 537 -18.71 13.45 -2.01
C LEU A 537 -20.09 14.07 -1.72
N GLN A 538 -20.85 13.51 -0.76
CA GLN A 538 -22.23 13.89 -0.45
C GLN A 538 -22.42 14.03 1.07
N LEU A 539 -21.61 14.87 1.73
CA LEU A 539 -21.61 15.02 3.20
C LEU A 539 -22.93 15.56 3.79
N ASN A 540 -23.87 16.00 2.96
CA ASN A 540 -25.24 16.34 3.34
C ASN A 540 -26.16 15.10 3.50
N ALA A 541 -25.72 13.91 3.13
CA ALA A 541 -26.42 12.63 3.34
C ALA A 541 -26.44 12.27 4.83
N THR A 542 -27.41 12.82 5.57
CA THR A 542 -27.52 12.62 7.02
C THR A 542 -28.06 11.24 7.41
N LEU A 543 -28.78 10.57 6.50
CA LEU A 543 -29.35 9.24 6.67
C LEU A 543 -28.71 8.25 5.69
N PRO A 544 -28.61 6.95 6.04
CA PRO A 544 -28.11 5.92 5.11
C PRO A 544 -28.89 5.85 3.79
N THR A 545 -30.19 6.12 3.83
CA THR A 545 -31.09 6.13 2.66
C THR A 545 -30.84 7.28 1.69
N ASP A 546 -30.09 8.30 2.10
CA ASP A 546 -29.76 9.45 1.24
C ASP A 546 -28.70 9.06 0.19
N LEU A 547 -27.98 7.96 0.39
CA LEU A 547 -27.07 7.38 -0.59
C LEU A 547 -27.76 6.23 -1.34
N ALA A 548 -27.78 6.30 -2.67
CA ALA A 548 -28.35 5.23 -3.47
C ALA A 548 -27.65 3.88 -3.17
N PRO A 549 -28.41 2.79 -2.93
CA PRO A 549 -27.84 1.50 -2.58
C PRO A 549 -27.01 0.92 -3.72
N LEU A 550 -25.98 0.13 -3.38
CA LEU A 550 -25.19 -0.58 -4.37
C LEU A 550 -25.96 -1.81 -4.88
N VAL A 551 -26.00 -2.00 -6.20
CA VAL A 551 -26.62 -3.18 -6.82
C VAL A 551 -25.99 -4.47 -6.29
N SER A 552 -24.66 -4.48 -6.16
CA SER A 552 -23.89 -5.66 -5.76
C SER A 552 -23.98 -5.97 -4.27
N CYS A 553 -24.28 -4.98 -3.43
CA CYS A 553 -24.46 -5.17 -1.99
C CYS A 553 -25.46 -4.15 -1.42
N PRO A 554 -26.78 -4.35 -1.57
CA PRO A 554 -27.79 -3.38 -1.16
C PRO A 554 -27.80 -3.05 0.34
N ASN A 555 -27.32 -3.97 1.17
CA ASN A 555 -27.24 -3.82 2.64
C ASN A 555 -25.94 -3.14 3.12
N SER A 556 -25.00 -2.87 2.22
CA SER A 556 -23.80 -2.10 2.55
C SER A 556 -24.15 -0.64 2.79
N GLN A 557 -23.41 0.04 3.67
CA GLN A 557 -23.63 1.46 3.98
C GLN A 557 -22.31 2.15 4.32
N SER A 558 -22.31 3.48 4.33
CA SER A 558 -21.14 4.25 4.71
C SER A 558 -20.70 3.97 6.16
N LEU A 559 -19.38 3.90 6.40
CA LEU A 559 -18.78 3.85 7.74
C LEU A 559 -18.91 5.17 8.50
N LEU A 560 -19.25 6.28 7.82
CA LEU A 560 -19.63 7.55 8.46
C LEU A 560 -21.08 7.54 8.98
N HIS A 561 -21.85 6.49 8.69
CA HIS A 561 -23.10 6.19 9.38
C HIS A 561 -22.91 5.01 10.32
N THR A 562 -23.67 4.98 11.42
CA THR A 562 -23.59 3.88 12.38
C THR A 562 -24.08 2.58 11.73
N LEU A 563 -23.19 1.59 11.61
CA LEU A 563 -23.50 0.26 11.05
C LEU A 563 -24.45 -0.51 11.97
N PRO A 564 -25.42 -1.30 11.48
CA PRO A 564 -26.20 -2.20 12.32
C PRO A 564 -25.34 -3.06 13.26
N ARG A 565 -25.71 -3.10 14.56
CA ARG A 565 -24.97 -3.87 15.59
C ARG A 565 -25.03 -5.39 15.35
N ASN A 566 -26.19 -5.89 14.92
CA ASN A 566 -26.46 -7.31 14.74
C ASN A 566 -26.44 -7.71 13.25
N ALA A 567 -25.45 -7.24 12.49
CA ALA A 567 -25.27 -7.67 11.10
C ALA A 567 -24.65 -9.08 11.05
N ALA A 568 -25.28 -10.01 10.33
CA ALA A 568 -24.75 -11.37 10.13
C ALA A 568 -23.79 -11.45 8.94
N VAL A 569 -24.08 -10.70 7.87
CA VAL A 569 -23.37 -10.74 6.59
C VAL A 569 -23.29 -9.33 6.00
N ARG A 570 -22.12 -8.96 5.49
CA ARG A 570 -21.87 -7.71 4.73
C ARG A 570 -21.25 -7.97 3.36
N MET A 571 -21.69 -9.06 2.73
CA MET A 571 -21.28 -9.48 1.40
C MET A 571 -22.50 -9.61 0.48
N PRO A 572 -22.31 -9.58 -0.86
CA PRO A 572 -23.36 -9.93 -1.81
C PRO A 572 -23.97 -11.29 -1.48
N ALA A 573 -25.27 -11.44 -1.67
CA ALA A 573 -25.91 -12.74 -1.65
C ALA A 573 -25.56 -13.50 -2.95
N SER A 574 -24.33 -13.99 -3.08
CA SER A 574 -23.95 -14.92 -4.15
C SER A 574 -23.51 -16.25 -3.54
N ARG A 575 -24.22 -17.31 -3.94
CA ARG A 575 -24.08 -18.74 -3.58
C ARG A 575 -22.77 -19.07 -2.86
N SER A 576 -22.90 -19.45 -1.60
CA SER A 576 -22.05 -20.40 -0.88
C SER A 576 -20.77 -20.80 -1.62
N ILE A 577 -19.65 -20.16 -1.28
CA ILE A 577 -18.37 -20.86 -1.35
C ILE A 577 -18.46 -21.90 -0.23
N GLY A 578 -19.04 -23.04 -0.60
CA GLY A 578 -19.02 -24.24 0.23
C GLY A 578 -17.57 -24.60 0.54
N ALA A 579 -17.38 -25.16 1.72
CA ALA A 579 -16.18 -25.85 2.12
C ALA A 579 -15.58 -26.64 0.95
N LEU A 580 -14.46 -26.17 0.38
CA LEU A 580 -13.53 -27.08 -0.27
C LEU A 580 -12.72 -27.71 0.85
N ALA A 581 -13.22 -28.88 1.22
CA ALA A 581 -12.69 -29.79 2.20
C ALA A 581 -11.22 -30.15 1.91
N ARG A 582 -10.54 -30.49 3.00
CA ARG A 582 -9.30 -31.26 3.04
C ARG A 582 -9.34 -32.45 2.07
N SER A 583 -8.42 -32.49 1.12
CA SER A 583 -7.82 -33.69 0.49
C SER A 583 -6.74 -33.18 -0.45
N SER A 584 -5.48 -33.61 -0.46
CA SER A 584 -4.86 -34.85 0.01
C SER A 584 -3.33 -34.63 -0.06
N LEU A 585 -2.63 -34.93 1.04
CA LEU A 585 -1.21 -35.30 1.01
C LEU A 585 -1.05 -36.56 0.15
N PRO A 586 -0.04 -36.67 -0.73
CA PRO A 586 0.50 -37.97 -1.07
C PRO A 586 1.43 -38.40 0.08
N LYS A 587 1.09 -39.53 0.71
CA LYS A 587 2.06 -40.36 1.42
C LYS A 587 2.87 -41.15 0.38
N ALA A 588 4.13 -41.38 0.74
CA ALA A 588 5.17 -42.18 0.08
C ALA A 588 5.89 -41.48 -1.10
#